data_AF-D1AGA7-F1
#
_entry.id   AF-D1AGA7-F1
#
_cell.length_a   1.000
_cell.length_b   1.000
_cell.length_c   1.000
_cell.angle_alpha   90.00
_cell.angle_beta   90.00
_cell.angle_gamma   90.00
#
_symmetry.space_group_name_H-M   'P 1'
#
loop_
_entity.id
_entity.type
_entity.pdbx_description
1 polymer ?
#
loop_
_entity_poly.entity_id
_entity_poly.type
_entity_poly.pdbx_seq_one_letter_code
_entity_poly.pdbx_strand_id
1 'polypeptide(L)'
;MGADYELPQALKDTLERLGYTSEEIDKRIENYSEESRTYVKAELEGFEMTEAEICLIRNNYIQYKLFADVEMDSMVEDKRIFLKDFINSIKKNKLRLQLEKKEKPRRIMVI
;
A
#
# COMPACT_ATOMS: atom_id res chain seq x y z
N MET A 1 11.07 0.39 15.40
CA MET A 1 9.65 0.42 15.83
C MET A 1 8.92 1.23 14.79
N GLY A 2 8.20 0.51 13.92
CA GLY A 2 7.71 1.02 12.64
C GLY A 2 6.45 1.84 12.83
N ALA A 3 6.29 2.86 11.97
CA ALA A 3 5.15 3.77 11.92
C ALA A 3 3.84 3.09 12.35
N ASP A 4 3.28 3.63 13.44
CA ASP A 4 2.07 3.14 14.11
C ASP A 4 0.94 3.03 13.08
N TYR A 5 0.56 1.78 12.79
CA TYR A 5 -0.61 1.50 12.00
C TYR A 5 -1.82 1.68 12.91
N GLU A 6 -2.68 2.65 12.57
CA GLU A 6 -3.92 2.87 13.30
C GLU A 6 -5.10 2.29 12.50
N LEU A 7 -5.77 1.32 13.11
CA LEU A 7 -6.96 0.69 12.54
C LEU A 7 -8.15 1.67 12.64
N PRO A 8 -8.97 1.85 11.60
CA PRO A 8 -10.19 2.63 11.72
C PRO A 8 -11.09 2.09 12.84
N GLN A 9 -11.57 2.97 13.72
CA GLN A 9 -12.36 2.57 14.90
C GLN A 9 -13.57 1.69 14.53
N ALA A 10 -14.29 2.03 13.46
CA ALA A 10 -15.44 1.24 13.00
C ALA A 10 -15.09 -0.22 12.62
N LEU A 11 -13.87 -0.45 12.09
CA LEU A 11 -13.39 -1.79 11.78
C LEU A 11 -12.98 -2.53 13.05
N LYS A 12 -12.34 -1.83 14.01
CA LYS A 12 -12.04 -2.37 15.33
C LYS A 12 -13.31 -2.84 16.05
N ASP A 13 -14.33 -1.99 16.11
CA ASP A 13 -15.63 -2.30 16.72
C ASP A 13 -16.32 -3.49 16.03
N THR A 14 -16.10 -3.66 14.72
CA THR A 14 -16.67 -4.78 13.95
C THR A 14 -15.95 -6.08 14.27
N LEU A 15 -14.62 -6.08 14.32
CA LEU A 15 -13.83 -7.24 14.71
C LEU A 15 -14.14 -7.68 16.15
N GLU A 16 -14.24 -6.74 17.08
CA GLU A 16 -14.61 -7.04 18.46
C GLU A 16 -16.03 -7.63 18.56
N ARG A 17 -16.99 -7.11 17.79
CA ARG A 17 -18.36 -7.68 17.70
C ARG A 17 -18.40 -9.09 17.12
N LEU A 18 -17.45 -9.44 16.26
CA LEU A 18 -17.31 -10.80 15.70
C LEU A 18 -16.57 -11.75 16.65
N GLY A 19 -16.18 -11.28 17.84
CA GLY A 19 -15.55 -12.08 18.88
C GLY A 19 -14.02 -12.10 18.83
N TYR A 20 -13.39 -11.28 17.98
CA TYR A 20 -11.93 -11.16 17.97
C TYR A 20 -11.44 -10.38 19.19
N THR A 21 -10.42 -10.91 19.83
CA THR A 21 -9.68 -10.23 20.89
C THR A 21 -8.67 -9.24 20.30
N SER A 22 -8.26 -8.24 21.09
CA SER A 22 -7.22 -7.30 20.64
C SER A 22 -5.92 -7.99 20.24
N GLU A 23 -5.52 -9.05 20.95
CA GLU A 23 -4.33 -9.84 20.61
C GLU A 23 -4.44 -10.53 19.24
N GLU A 24 -5.64 -11.02 18.88
CA GLU A 24 -5.86 -11.64 17.57
C GLU A 24 -5.86 -10.60 16.45
N ILE A 25 -6.43 -9.41 16.71
CA ILE A 25 -6.40 -8.29 15.78
C ILE A 25 -4.95 -7.86 15.52
N ASP A 26 -4.15 -7.70 16.56
CA ASP A 26 -2.74 -7.32 16.46
C ASP A 26 -1.92 -8.37 15.69
N LYS A 27 -2.13 -9.66 15.96
CA LYS A 27 -1.48 -10.75 15.21
C LYS A 27 -1.85 -10.74 13.73
N ARG A 28 -3.12 -10.46 13.40
CA ARG A 28 -3.55 -10.32 11.99
C ARG A 28 -2.90 -9.12 11.32
N ILE A 29 -2.83 -7.99 12.02
CA ILE A 29 -2.14 -6.79 11.51
C ILE A 29 -0.67 -7.08 11.24
N GLU A 30 0.02 -7.79 12.15
CA GLU A 30 1.42 -8.19 11.97
C GLU A 30 1.59 -9.10 10.74
N ASN A 31 0.79 -10.16 10.64
CA ASN A 31 0.81 -11.07 9.49
C ASN A 31 0.57 -10.34 8.17
N TYR A 32 -0.46 -9.49 8.11
CA TYR A 32 -0.79 -8.71 6.91
C TYR A 32 0.24 -7.63 6.61
N SER A 33 0.92 -7.09 7.62
CA SER A 33 2.06 -6.19 7.45
C SER A 33 3.23 -6.89 6.77
N GLU A 34 3.52 -8.15 7.12
CA GLU A 34 4.53 -8.95 6.43
C GLU A 34 4.11 -9.29 5.00
N GLU A 35 2.87 -9.74 4.79
CA GLU A 35 2.31 -10.02 3.47
C GLU A 35 2.37 -8.78 2.56
N SER A 36 2.08 -7.60 3.11
CA SER A 36 2.11 -6.33 2.36
C SER A 36 3.47 -6.04 1.75
N ARG A 37 4.57 -6.44 2.41
CA ARG A 37 5.93 -6.23 1.87
C ARG A 37 6.14 -7.06 0.61
N THR A 38 5.64 -8.29 0.63
CA THR A 38 5.69 -9.19 -0.52
C THR A 38 4.79 -8.68 -1.64
N TYR A 39 3.58 -8.23 -1.30
CA TYR A 39 2.64 -7.61 -2.24
C TYR A 39 3.24 -6.38 -2.93
N VAL A 40 3.78 -5.43 -2.15
CA VAL A 40 4.44 -4.22 -2.66
C VAL A 40 5.57 -4.58 -3.62
N LYS A 41 6.43 -5.52 -3.23
CA LYS A 41 7.57 -5.93 -4.06
C LYS A 41 7.12 -6.57 -5.39
N ALA A 42 6.09 -7.42 -5.35
CA ALA A 42 5.55 -8.07 -6.53
C ALA A 42 4.91 -7.05 -7.48
N GLU A 43 4.08 -6.16 -6.94
CA GLU A 43 3.38 -5.14 -7.72
C GLU A 43 4.33 -4.08 -8.26
N LEU A 44 5.45 -3.78 -7.63
CA LEU A 44 6.33 -2.70 -8.08
C LEU A 44 7.21 -3.05 -9.28
N GLU A 45 7.40 -4.32 -9.63
CA GLU A 45 8.18 -4.73 -10.82
C GLU A 45 9.57 -4.03 -10.94
N GLY A 46 10.20 -3.66 -9.81
CA GLY A 46 11.49 -2.98 -9.76
C GLY A 46 11.47 -1.45 -9.71
N PHE A 47 10.30 -0.80 -9.63
CA PHE A 47 10.22 0.64 -9.35
C PHE A 47 10.54 0.96 -7.87
N GLU A 48 11.39 1.96 -7.63
CA GLU A 48 11.69 2.44 -6.28
C GLU A 48 10.59 3.37 -5.75
N MET A 49 10.14 3.05 -4.54
CA MET A 49 9.19 3.86 -3.76
C MET A 49 9.88 4.57 -2.60
N THR A 50 9.29 5.71 -2.23
CA THR A 50 9.59 6.39 -0.97
C THR A 50 8.98 5.63 0.20
N GLU A 51 9.54 5.79 1.41
CA GLU A 51 8.99 5.18 2.62
C GLU A 51 7.54 5.58 2.88
N ALA A 52 7.17 6.82 2.54
CA ALA A 52 5.79 7.30 2.67
C ALA A 52 4.82 6.54 1.76
N GLU A 53 5.19 6.30 0.50
CA GLU A 53 4.38 5.51 -0.45
C GLU A 53 4.23 4.05 0.01
N ILE A 54 5.32 3.45 0.52
CA ILE A 54 5.31 2.09 1.07
C ILE A 54 4.39 2.01 2.29
N CYS A 55 4.48 2.99 3.19
CA CYS A 55 3.63 3.05 4.37
C CYS A 55 2.14 3.14 4.00
N LEU A 56 1.80 3.98 3.00
CA LEU A 56 0.43 4.14 2.53
C LEU A 56 -0.13 2.84 1.95
N ILE A 57 0.66 2.13 1.13
CA ILE A 57 0.23 0.85 0.54
C ILE A 57 0.07 -0.20 1.63
N ARG A 58 1.04 -0.34 2.51
CA ARG A 58 0.98 -1.28 3.65
C ARG A 58 -0.30 -1.07 4.45
N ASN A 59 -0.59 0.16 4.85
CA ASN A 59 -1.75 0.46 5.68
C ASN A 59 -3.07 0.12 4.96
N ASN A 60 -3.18 0.46 3.68
CA ASN A 60 -4.39 0.13 2.91
C ASN A 60 -4.50 -1.36 2.60
N TYR A 61 -3.39 -2.07 2.45
CA TYR A 61 -3.36 -3.52 2.26
C TYR A 61 -3.84 -4.26 3.52
N ILE A 62 -3.37 -3.85 4.70
CA ILE A 62 -3.84 -4.42 5.97
C ILE A 62 -5.34 -4.19 6.14
N GLN A 63 -5.84 -2.97 5.84
CA GLN A 63 -7.27 -2.69 5.88
C GLN A 63 -8.05 -3.54 4.88
N TYR A 64 -7.56 -3.69 3.64
CA TYR A 64 -8.16 -4.55 2.61
C TYR A 64 -8.34 -5.99 3.12
N LYS A 65 -7.30 -6.57 3.72
CA LYS A 65 -7.33 -7.93 4.27
C LYS A 65 -8.28 -8.06 5.45
N LEU A 66 -8.25 -7.11 6.38
CA LEU A 66 -9.15 -7.12 7.53
C LEU A 66 -10.62 -6.93 7.12
N PHE A 67 -10.92 -6.07 6.15
CA PHE A 67 -12.29 -5.94 5.60
C PHE A 67 -12.75 -7.22 4.92
N ALA A 68 -11.84 -7.94 4.24
CA ALA A 68 -12.15 -9.22 3.61
C ALA A 68 -12.46 -10.30 4.65
N ASP A 69 -11.74 -10.32 5.78
CA ASP A 69 -11.99 -11.25 6.88
C ASP A 69 -13.37 -11.09 7.51
N VAL A 70 -13.95 -9.89 7.42
CA VAL A 70 -15.28 -9.56 7.99
C VAL A 70 -16.35 -9.36 6.91
N GLU A 71 -16.08 -9.81 5.69
CA GLU A 71 -17.02 -9.78 4.55
C GLU A 71 -17.62 -8.39 4.27
N MET A 72 -16.86 -7.32 4.51
CA MET A 72 -17.25 -5.94 4.18
C MET A 72 -16.95 -5.62 2.72
N ASP A 73 -17.60 -6.32 1.80
CA ASP A 73 -17.28 -6.37 0.37
C ASP A 73 -17.12 -4.99 -0.30
N SER A 74 -17.98 -4.02 0.04
CA SER A 74 -17.86 -2.65 -0.49
C SER A 74 -16.53 -2.01 -0.10
N MET A 75 -16.10 -2.17 1.16
CA MET A 75 -14.84 -1.61 1.66
C MET A 75 -13.64 -2.36 1.10
N VAL A 76 -13.79 -3.68 0.88
CA VAL A 76 -12.78 -4.51 0.21
C VAL A 76 -12.53 -3.99 -1.20
N GLU A 77 -13.58 -3.77 -1.98
CA GLU A 77 -13.44 -3.28 -3.35
C GLU A 77 -12.89 -1.85 -3.39
N ASP A 78 -13.34 -0.96 -2.50
CA ASP A 78 -12.79 0.40 -2.37
C ASP A 78 -11.28 0.39 -2.13
N LYS A 79 -10.80 -0.45 -1.19
CA LYS A 79 -9.37 -0.57 -0.91
C LYS A 79 -8.60 -1.20 -2.06
N ARG A 80 -9.18 -2.19 -2.74
CA ARG A 80 -8.58 -2.83 -3.92
C ARG A 80 -8.39 -1.83 -5.07
N ILE A 81 -9.42 -1.04 -5.37
CA ILE A 81 -9.36 0.01 -6.39
C ILE A 81 -8.28 1.03 -6.02
N PHE A 82 -8.30 1.52 -4.77
CA PHE A 82 -7.31 2.48 -4.30
C PHE A 82 -5.87 1.96 -4.46
N LEU A 83 -5.59 0.73 -4.00
CA LEU A 83 -4.25 0.13 -4.09
C LEU A 83 -3.78 0.04 -5.54
N LYS A 84 -4.63 -0.47 -6.42
CA LYS A 84 -4.33 -0.62 -7.85
C LYS A 84 -4.06 0.73 -8.51
N ASP A 85 -4.91 1.72 -8.29
CA ASP A 85 -4.80 3.03 -8.91
C ASP A 85 -3.58 3.79 -8.38
N PHE A 86 -3.30 3.70 -7.08
CA PHE A 86 -2.14 4.34 -6.46
C PHE A 86 -0.83 3.76 -7.00
N ILE A 87 -0.70 2.43 -7.05
CA ILE A 87 0.49 1.75 -7.59
C ILE A 87 0.69 2.13 -9.07
N ASN A 88 -0.39 2.09 -9.87
CA ASN A 88 -0.33 2.46 -11.28
C ASN A 88 0.09 3.92 -11.48
N SER A 89 -0.43 4.83 -10.66
CA SER A 89 -0.04 6.25 -10.67
C SER A 89 1.46 6.42 -10.38
N ILE A 90 2.00 5.69 -9.41
CA ILE A 90 3.42 5.74 -9.09
C ILE A 90 4.26 5.20 -10.24
N LYS A 91 3.91 4.02 -10.79
CA LYS A 91 4.60 3.46 -11.97
C LYS A 91 4.63 4.47 -13.13
N LYS A 92 3.48 5.06 -13.46
CA LYS A 92 3.34 6.05 -14.54
C LYS A 92 4.21 7.29 -14.30
N ASN A 93 4.20 7.82 -13.07
CA ASN A 93 5.00 8.98 -12.71
C ASN A 93 6.50 8.70 -12.78
N LYS A 94 6.95 7.55 -12.27
CA LYS A 94 8.37 7.15 -12.31
C LYS A 94 8.84 6.90 -13.75
N LEU A 95 8.02 6.25 -14.57
CA LEU A 95 8.30 6.04 -15.99
C LEU A 95 8.45 7.36 -16.74
N ARG A 96 7.53 8.31 -16.51
CA ARG A 96 7.60 9.66 -17.09
C ARG A 96 8.92 10.36 -16.73
N LEU A 97 9.30 10.33 -15.45
CA LEU A 97 10.56 10.94 -14.99
C LEU A 97 11.81 10.28 -15.59
N GLN A 98 11.80 8.97 -15.84
CA GLN A 98 12.90 8.28 -16.51
C GLN A 98 13.02 8.70 -17.99
N LEU A 99 11.89 8.86 -18.68
CA LEU A 99 11.85 9.31 -20.08
C LEU A 99 12.34 10.77 -20.21
N GLU A 100 11.85 11.68 -19.36
CA GLU A 100 12.27 13.09 -19.33
C GLU A 100 13.77 13.26 -19.07
N LYS A 101 14.38 12.36 -18.27
CA LYS A 101 15.84 12.34 -18.04
C LYS A 101 16.63 11.87 -19.26
N LYS A 102 16.08 10.93 -20.04
CA LYS A 102 16.71 10.44 -21.29
C LYS A 102 16.62 11.46 -22.42
N GLU A 103 15.55 12.26 -22.45
CA GLU A 103 15.31 13.24 -23.51
C GLU A 103 16.09 14.55 -23.38
N LYS A 104 16.75 14.86 -22.25
CA LYS A 104 17.68 16.00 -22.19
C LYS A 104 19.01 15.64 -22.86
N PRO A 105 19.28 16.03 -24.12
CA PRO A 105 20.56 15.78 -24.72
C PRO A 105 21.54 16.80 -24.14
N ARG A 106 22.78 16.35 -23.91
CA ARG A 106 23.92 17.17 -23.51
C ARG A 106 23.92 18.46 -24.33
N ARG A 107 23.73 19.62 -23.68
CA ARG A 107 24.03 20.90 -24.33
C ARG A 107 25.49 20.83 -24.76
N ILE A 108 25.65 20.87 -26.07
CA ILE A 108 26.89 20.88 -26.83
C ILE A 108 27.81 21.95 -26.22
N MET A 109 29.03 21.56 -25.82
CA MET A 109 30.13 22.51 -25.69
C MET A 109 30.36 23.09 -27.09
N VAL A 110 29.89 24.31 -27.32
CA VAL A 110 30.35 25.11 -28.45
C VAL A 110 31.67 25.74 -27.99
N ILE A 111 32.76 25.26 -28.61
CA ILE A 111 34.13 25.80 -28.49
C ILE A 111 34.18 27.14 -29.22
#